data_AF-A0A838WNK9-F1
#
_entry.id   AF-A0A838WNK9-F1
#
_cell.length_a   1.000
_cell.length_b   1.000
_cell.length_c   1.000
_cell.angle_alpha   90.00
_cell.angle_beta   90.00
_cell.angle_gamma   90.00
#
_symmetry.space_group_name_H-M   'P 1'
#
loop_
_entity.id
_entity.type
_entity.pdbx_description
1 polymer ?
#
loop_
_entity_poly.entity_id
_entity_poly.type
_entity_poly.pdbx_seq_one_letter_code
_entity_poly.pdbx_strand_id
1 'polypeptide(L)'
;MYNPRLNTAAVRAASVVLAQTAALCRDRAARVEAAPGAIAATGFAGTAAVIGLAGFPLWALRIFSIAALFEHAAVILESSASAQEKLNGLAHVALNLHLAEVVYQLNTISFLLDLHTARALRGLLPAEDGLSDTLADHPGKSVEAIDARLAATLPASTLRDIRGAGGMVLETGPGGTTVIIGDTVDPARVTTMVAGVSTGDPKKLAGELDKARSVAAAAGGAVVVWQGYTPPPSVIHGIDPLAARTGGVALAEFQAALRERYPDARLTVLSHSYGTVVATRAAQGPGLVVDDLWLLGSPGVGVPSVDKLELLGADPQVFVADADRDPITATRFRHDAAHGYSPSAESFGATRIDGVRGDHGAYFTDPALLRALSTSTSAG
;
A
#
# COMPACT_ATOMS: atom_id res chain seq x y z
N MET A 1 -2.03 -23.78 -1.98
CA MET A 1 -2.55 -23.73 -3.36
C MET A 1 -1.83 -22.62 -4.10
N TYR A 2 -1.51 -22.78 -5.38
CA TYR A 2 -0.95 -21.70 -6.18
C TYR A 2 -2.05 -20.73 -6.62
N ASN A 3 -1.84 -19.43 -6.46
CA ASN A 3 -2.80 -18.36 -6.73
C ASN A 3 -2.11 -17.20 -7.48
N PRO A 4 -1.99 -17.28 -8.82
CA PRO A 4 -1.34 -16.23 -9.61
C PRO A 4 -2.17 -14.94 -9.62
N ARG A 5 -1.53 -13.80 -9.38
CA ARG A 5 -2.21 -12.49 -9.37
C ARG A 5 -2.44 -11.91 -10.76
N LEU A 6 -1.50 -12.15 -11.68
CA LEU A 6 -1.63 -11.72 -13.06
C LEU A 6 -2.24 -12.83 -13.93
N ASN A 7 -3.36 -12.53 -14.58
CA ASN A 7 -3.86 -13.36 -15.67
C ASN A 7 -3.07 -13.04 -16.95
N THR A 8 -2.15 -13.93 -17.32
CA THR A 8 -1.21 -13.71 -18.44
C THR A 8 -1.92 -13.44 -19.77
N ALA A 9 -3.02 -14.13 -20.06
CA ALA A 9 -3.79 -13.92 -21.27
C ALA A 9 -4.47 -12.54 -21.31
N ALA A 10 -5.07 -12.12 -20.19
CA ALA A 10 -5.70 -10.80 -20.08
C ALA A 10 -4.67 -9.67 -20.18
N VAL A 11 -3.53 -9.81 -19.51
CA VAL A 11 -2.43 -8.83 -19.53
C VAL A 11 -1.83 -8.69 -20.94
N ARG A 12 -1.62 -9.79 -21.66
CA ARG A 12 -1.16 -9.77 -23.06
C ARG A 12 -2.18 -9.11 -23.98
N ALA A 13 -3.46 -9.41 -23.81
CA ALA A 13 -4.52 -8.76 -24.58
C ALA A 13 -4.51 -7.24 -24.36
N ALA A 14 -4.35 -6.77 -23.12
CA ALA A 14 -4.21 -5.35 -22.80
C ALA A 14 -2.96 -4.73 -23.43
N SER A 15 -1.81 -5.42 -23.39
CA SER A 15 -0.57 -4.98 -24.06
C SER A 15 -0.78 -4.76 -25.56
N VAL A 16 -1.43 -5.70 -26.25
CA VAL A 16 -1.72 -5.59 -27.70
C VAL A 16 -2.60 -4.38 -28.00
N VAL A 17 -3.64 -4.14 -27.19
CA VAL A 17 -4.52 -2.97 -27.35
C VAL A 17 -3.73 -1.66 -27.21
N LEU A 18 -2.84 -1.57 -26.22
CA LEU A 18 -2.00 -0.39 -26.02
C LEU A 18 -1.01 -0.18 -27.17
N ALA A 19 -0.38 -1.25 -27.68
CA ALA A 19 0.53 -1.18 -28.82
C ALA A 19 -0.19 -0.71 -30.11
N GLN A 20 -1.42 -1.20 -30.34
CA GLN A 20 -2.24 -0.73 -31.47
C GLN A 20 -2.63 0.74 -31.32
N THR A 21 -2.99 1.15 -30.11
CA THR A 21 -3.33 2.55 -29.79
C THR A 21 -2.13 3.47 -30.03
N ALA A 22 -0.94 3.05 -29.61
CA ALA A 22 0.28 3.79 -29.88
C ALA A 22 0.55 3.99 -31.38
N ALA A 23 0.38 2.93 -32.18
CA ALA A 23 0.56 3.00 -33.63
C ALA A 23 -0.41 4.00 -34.27
N LEU A 24 -1.68 4.01 -33.84
CA LEU A 24 -2.68 4.99 -34.29
C LEU A 24 -2.29 6.42 -33.90
N CYS A 25 -1.79 6.63 -32.68
CA CYS A 25 -1.32 7.94 -32.24
C CYS A 25 -0.12 8.43 -33.06
N ARG A 26 0.87 7.56 -33.35
CA ARG A 26 2.02 7.93 -34.21
C ARG A 26 1.59 8.32 -35.61
N ASP A 27 0.72 7.53 -36.23
CA ASP A 27 0.22 7.82 -37.57
C ASP A 27 -0.57 9.13 -37.61
N ARG A 28 -1.36 9.41 -36.55
CA ARG A 28 -2.02 10.72 -36.38
C ARG A 28 -1.01 11.85 -36.21
N ALA A 29 0.03 11.66 -35.40
CA ALA A 29 1.08 12.65 -35.17
C ALA A 29 1.83 13.00 -36.46
N ALA A 30 2.22 11.98 -37.25
CA ALA A 30 2.87 12.16 -38.54
C ALA A 30 1.99 12.94 -39.53
N ARG A 31 0.67 12.69 -39.52
CA ARG A 31 -0.28 13.46 -40.34
C ARG A 31 -0.41 14.91 -39.89
N VAL A 32 -0.37 15.18 -38.59
CA VAL A 32 -0.34 16.56 -38.05
C VAL A 32 0.98 17.25 -38.41
N GLU A 33 2.11 16.55 -38.30
CA GLU A 33 3.44 17.07 -38.63
C GLU A 33 3.57 17.44 -40.12
N ALA A 34 2.96 16.65 -41.02
CA ALA A 34 2.98 16.89 -42.46
C ALA A 34 1.95 17.94 -42.94
N ALA A 35 0.94 18.27 -42.12
CA ALA A 35 -0.15 19.16 -42.51
C ALA A 35 0.29 20.58 -42.95
N PRO A 36 1.33 21.22 -42.37
CA PRO A 36 1.82 22.52 -42.85
C PRO A 36 2.19 22.52 -44.33
N GLY A 37 2.80 21.44 -44.84
CA GLY A 37 3.15 21.33 -46.25
C GLY A 37 1.90 21.28 -47.15
N ALA A 38 0.89 20.51 -46.75
CA ALA A 38 -0.38 20.43 -47.46
C ALA A 38 -1.15 21.75 -47.44
N ILE A 39 -1.13 22.46 -46.30
CA ILE A 39 -1.79 23.78 -46.17
C ILE A 39 -1.06 24.83 -47.01
N ALA A 40 0.28 24.87 -46.96
CA ALA A 40 1.07 25.79 -47.77
C ALA A 40 0.83 25.58 -49.28
N ALA A 41 0.65 24.32 -49.71
CA ALA A 41 0.34 23.98 -51.10
C ALA A 41 -1.01 24.53 -51.61
N THR A 42 -1.91 24.98 -50.72
CA THR A 42 -3.15 25.66 -51.11
C THR A 42 -2.96 27.11 -51.55
N GLY A 43 -1.75 27.66 -51.39
CA GLY A 43 -1.43 29.08 -51.61
C GLY A 43 -1.61 29.95 -50.38
N PHE A 44 -1.89 29.37 -49.20
CA PHE A 44 -1.98 30.11 -47.94
C PHE A 44 -0.60 30.67 -47.52
N ALA A 45 -0.48 32.00 -47.49
CA ALA A 45 0.78 32.70 -47.27
C ALA A 45 0.63 33.95 -46.38
N GLY A 46 1.76 34.60 -46.06
CA GLY A 46 1.82 35.80 -45.22
C GLY A 46 1.97 35.52 -43.72
N THR A 47 1.96 36.56 -42.90
CA THR A 47 2.22 36.48 -41.45
C THR A 47 1.29 35.51 -40.72
N ALA A 48 0.01 35.46 -41.12
CA ALA A 48 -0.96 34.54 -40.54
C ALA A 48 -0.62 33.07 -40.82
N ALA A 49 -0.11 32.76 -42.03
CA ALA A 49 0.33 31.41 -42.37
C ALA A 49 1.57 31.00 -41.58
N VAL A 50 2.55 31.90 -41.44
CA VAL A 50 3.77 31.63 -40.67
C VAL A 50 3.44 31.35 -39.20
N ILE A 51 2.67 32.23 -38.56
CA ILE A 51 2.32 32.08 -37.13
C ILE A 51 1.37 30.89 -36.92
N GLY A 52 0.36 30.73 -37.79
CA GLY A 52 -0.64 29.68 -37.66
C GLY A 52 -0.09 28.26 -37.87
N LEU A 53 0.88 28.09 -38.77
CA LEU A 53 1.48 26.78 -39.04
C LEU A 53 2.56 26.38 -38.03
N ALA A 54 3.14 27.34 -37.30
CA ALA A 54 4.16 27.07 -36.29
C ALA A 54 3.69 26.19 -35.12
N GLY A 55 2.37 26.10 -34.88
CA GLY A 55 1.80 25.24 -33.85
C GLY A 55 1.80 23.74 -34.17
N PHE A 56 1.78 23.37 -35.46
CA PHE A 56 1.61 21.96 -35.88
C PHE A 56 2.72 21.03 -35.39
N PRO A 57 4.02 21.40 -35.48
CA PRO A 57 5.09 20.56 -34.91
C PRO A 57 4.93 20.34 -33.40
N LEU A 58 4.50 21.36 -32.64
CA LEU A 58 4.27 21.24 -31.21
C LEU A 58 3.08 20.32 -30.88
N TRP A 59 2.00 20.39 -31.66
CA TRP A 59 0.86 19.50 -31.50
C TRP A 59 1.22 18.07 -31.88
N ALA A 60 1.94 17.87 -32.98
CA ALA A 60 2.45 16.55 -33.38
C ALA A 60 3.34 15.94 -32.29
N LEU A 61 4.28 16.73 -31.73
CA LEU A 61 5.15 16.30 -30.64
C LEU A 61 4.36 15.82 -29.42
N ARG A 62 3.30 16.53 -29.02
CA ARG A 62 2.44 16.10 -27.90
C ARG A 62 1.76 14.76 -28.18
N ILE A 63 1.29 14.53 -29.41
CA ILE A 63 0.69 13.25 -29.80
C ILE A 63 1.75 12.14 -29.85
N PHE A 64 2.96 12.43 -30.33
CA PHE A 64 4.08 11.48 -30.25
C PHE A 64 4.44 11.11 -28.81
N SER A 65 4.43 12.08 -27.88
CA SER A 65 4.65 11.80 -26.46
C SER A 65 3.58 10.86 -25.89
N ILE A 66 2.30 11.08 -26.23
CA ILE A 66 1.20 10.18 -25.82
C ILE A 66 1.40 8.78 -26.42
N ALA A 67 1.80 8.68 -27.70
CA ALA A 67 2.09 7.41 -28.33
C ALA A 67 3.20 6.63 -27.60
N ALA A 68 4.29 7.31 -27.24
CA ALA A 68 5.40 6.72 -26.50
C ALA A 68 4.96 6.19 -25.11
N LEU A 69 4.07 6.90 -24.41
CA LEU A 69 3.51 6.44 -23.13
C LEU A 69 2.73 5.13 -23.30
N PHE A 70 1.89 5.00 -24.34
CA PHE A 70 1.18 3.75 -24.62
C PHE A 70 2.12 2.59 -24.96
N GLU A 71 3.23 2.84 -25.66
CA GLU A 71 4.22 1.81 -25.94
C GLU A 71 4.95 1.35 -24.69
N HIS A 72 5.35 2.29 -23.84
CA HIS A 72 5.97 1.95 -22.55
C HIS A 72 5.01 1.11 -21.70
N ALA A 73 3.74 1.49 -21.65
CA ALA A 73 2.73 0.71 -20.94
C ALA A 73 2.57 -0.70 -21.54
N ALA A 74 2.56 -0.83 -22.87
CA ALA A 74 2.50 -2.14 -23.53
C ALA A 74 3.72 -3.02 -23.21
N VAL A 75 4.93 -2.45 -23.20
CA VAL A 75 6.17 -3.15 -22.85
C VAL A 75 6.17 -3.61 -21.39
N ILE A 76 5.68 -2.78 -20.47
CA ILE A 76 5.53 -3.14 -19.05
C ILE A 76 4.61 -4.36 -18.92
N LEU A 77 3.40 -4.30 -19.50
CA LEU A 77 2.43 -5.40 -19.43
C LEU A 77 2.98 -6.69 -20.04
N GLU A 78 3.63 -6.60 -21.21
CA GLU A 78 4.22 -7.76 -21.89
C GLU A 78 5.34 -8.41 -21.05
N SER A 79 6.21 -7.58 -20.45
CA SER A 79 7.28 -8.06 -19.56
C SER A 79 6.71 -8.74 -18.32
N SER A 80 5.68 -8.15 -17.71
CA SER A 80 5.00 -8.71 -16.55
C SER A 80 4.27 -10.01 -16.86
N ALA A 81 3.61 -10.12 -18.02
CA ALA A 81 3.00 -11.37 -18.46
C ALA A 81 4.05 -12.48 -18.64
N SER A 82 5.17 -12.18 -19.28
CA SER A 82 6.29 -13.12 -19.46
C SER A 82 6.89 -13.59 -18.13
N ALA A 83 7.06 -12.67 -17.16
CA ALA A 83 7.50 -13.01 -15.82
C ALA A 83 6.51 -13.93 -15.10
N GLN A 84 5.21 -13.62 -15.16
CA GLN A 84 4.17 -14.44 -14.55
C GLN A 84 4.09 -15.84 -15.19
N GLU A 85 4.27 -15.99 -16.50
CA GLU A 85 4.31 -17.30 -17.15
C GLU A 85 5.45 -18.18 -16.63
N LYS A 86 6.61 -17.59 -16.35
CA LYS A 86 7.72 -18.32 -15.72
C LYS A 86 7.36 -18.75 -14.29
N LEU A 87 6.70 -17.89 -13.51
CA LEU A 87 6.20 -18.24 -12.18
C LEU A 87 5.18 -19.39 -12.25
N ASN A 88 4.25 -19.35 -13.20
CA ASN A 88 3.26 -20.41 -13.42
C ASN A 88 3.94 -21.75 -13.73
N GLY A 89 5.00 -21.73 -14.57
CA GLY A 89 5.80 -22.92 -14.88
C GLY A 89 6.52 -23.49 -13.66
N LEU A 90 7.16 -22.64 -12.85
CA LEU A 90 7.81 -23.04 -11.59
C LEU A 90 6.79 -23.60 -10.59
N ALA A 91 5.62 -22.97 -10.48
CA ALA A 91 4.57 -23.42 -9.58
C ALA A 91 4.01 -24.79 -9.97
N HIS A 92 3.88 -25.07 -11.27
CA HIS A 92 3.48 -26.38 -11.75
C HIS A 92 4.46 -27.48 -11.29
N VAL A 93 5.76 -27.22 -11.40
CA VAL A 93 6.81 -28.15 -10.92
C VAL A 93 6.74 -28.31 -9.40
N ALA A 94 6.66 -27.21 -8.65
CA ALA A 94 6.60 -27.23 -7.19
C ALA A 94 5.37 -27.99 -6.65
N LEU A 95 4.21 -27.82 -7.30
CA LEU A 95 2.98 -28.55 -6.96
C LEU A 95 3.12 -30.05 -7.21
N ASN A 96 3.69 -30.45 -8.35
CA ASN A 96 3.92 -31.87 -8.68
C ASN A 96 4.93 -32.54 -7.74
N LEU A 97 5.85 -31.77 -7.17
CA LEU A 97 6.83 -32.24 -6.18
C LEU A 97 6.36 -32.05 -4.72
N HIS A 98 5.14 -31.57 -4.50
CA HIS A 98 4.57 -31.29 -3.17
C HIS A 98 5.40 -30.31 -2.30
N LEU A 99 6.07 -29.33 -2.93
CA LEU A 99 6.89 -28.32 -2.25
C LEU A 99 6.03 -27.12 -1.81
N ALA A 100 5.29 -27.27 -0.71
CA ALA A 100 4.34 -26.27 -0.23
C ALA A 100 4.97 -24.89 0.04
N GLU A 101 6.15 -24.85 0.65
CA GLU A 101 6.88 -23.61 0.96
C GLU A 101 7.29 -22.85 -0.32
N VAL A 102 7.74 -23.58 -1.35
CA VAL A 102 8.07 -22.99 -2.65
C VAL A 102 6.83 -22.40 -3.31
N VAL A 103 5.68 -23.10 -3.25
CA VAL A 103 4.41 -22.57 -3.78
C VAL A 103 3.99 -21.28 -3.06
N TYR A 104 4.19 -21.23 -1.74
CA TYR A 104 3.94 -20.02 -0.96
C TYR A 104 4.85 -18.86 -1.41
N GLN A 105 6.15 -19.08 -1.54
CA GLN A 105 7.09 -18.07 -2.04
C GLN A 105 6.72 -17.59 -3.45
N LEU A 106 6.30 -18.49 -4.34
CA LEU A 106 5.87 -18.14 -5.69
C LEU A 106 4.58 -17.29 -5.71
N ASN A 107 3.65 -17.51 -4.78
CA ASN A 107 2.49 -16.63 -4.62
C ASN A 107 2.91 -15.22 -4.20
N THR A 108 3.85 -15.11 -3.24
CA THR A 108 4.40 -13.82 -2.80
C THR A 108 5.09 -13.09 -3.96
N ILE A 109 5.91 -13.80 -4.75
CA ILE A 109 6.57 -13.21 -5.92
C ILE A 109 5.54 -12.79 -6.98
N SER A 110 4.49 -13.58 -7.22
CA SER A 110 3.41 -13.23 -8.15
C SER A 110 2.65 -11.98 -7.70
N PHE A 111 2.42 -11.84 -6.40
CA PHE A 111 1.81 -10.64 -5.82
C PHE A 111 2.72 -9.40 -5.95
N LEU A 112 4.01 -9.53 -5.66
CA LEU A 112 4.98 -8.44 -5.84
C LEU A 112 5.07 -8.02 -7.31
N LEU A 113 5.00 -8.98 -8.25
CA LEU A 113 5.00 -8.70 -9.68
C LEU A 113 3.76 -7.89 -10.11
N ASP A 114 2.57 -8.25 -9.64
CA ASP A 114 1.34 -7.49 -9.91
C ASP A 114 1.47 -6.05 -9.39
N LEU A 115 1.94 -5.90 -8.15
CA LEU A 115 2.15 -4.59 -7.54
C LEU A 115 3.19 -3.74 -8.29
N HIS A 116 4.32 -4.33 -8.68
CA HIS A 116 5.36 -3.64 -9.47
C HIS A 116 4.84 -3.25 -10.85
N THR A 117 3.99 -4.08 -11.46
CA THR A 117 3.32 -3.76 -12.73
C THR A 117 2.42 -2.54 -12.56
N ALA A 118 1.59 -2.52 -11.51
CA ALA A 118 0.70 -1.39 -11.22
C ALA A 118 1.49 -0.09 -10.99
N ARG A 119 2.59 -0.14 -10.23
CA ARG A 119 3.49 1.01 -10.00
C ARG A 119 4.11 1.53 -11.30
N ALA A 120 4.67 0.63 -12.11
CA ALA A 120 5.31 0.99 -13.36
C ALA A 120 4.33 1.68 -14.32
N LEU A 121 3.07 1.21 -14.39
CA LEU A 121 2.02 1.87 -15.16
C LEU A 121 1.64 3.23 -14.58
N ARG A 122 1.52 3.35 -13.25
CA ARG A 122 1.23 4.62 -12.58
C ARG A 122 2.31 5.67 -12.85
N GLY A 123 3.58 5.27 -12.91
CA GLY A 123 4.71 6.15 -13.22
C GLY A 123 4.67 6.76 -14.63
N LEU A 124 3.81 6.26 -15.53
CA LEU A 124 3.58 6.86 -16.85
C LEU A 124 2.55 7.99 -16.83
N LEU A 125 1.77 8.11 -15.75
CA LEU A 125 0.81 9.19 -15.59
C LEU A 125 1.55 10.48 -15.20
N PRO A 126 1.08 11.67 -15.64
CA PRO A 126 1.64 12.92 -15.17
C PRO A 126 1.54 12.99 -13.65
N ALA A 127 2.58 13.51 -13.00
CA ALA A 127 2.54 13.79 -11.57
C ALA A 127 1.40 14.77 -11.29
N GLU A 128 0.39 14.32 -10.53
CA GLU A 128 -0.54 15.27 -9.90
C GLU A 128 0.21 16.05 -8.82
N ASP A 129 -0.11 17.34 -8.66
CA ASP A 129 0.49 18.20 -7.63
C ASP A 129 0.28 17.58 -6.24
N GLY A 130 1.38 17.31 -5.52
CA GLY A 130 1.38 16.67 -4.19
C GLY A 130 1.82 15.20 -4.21
N LEU A 131 2.98 14.92 -4.78
CA LEU A 131 3.54 13.57 -4.84
C LEU A 131 3.74 12.98 -3.43
N SER A 132 3.13 11.82 -3.20
CA SER A 132 3.60 10.91 -2.16
C SER A 132 4.96 10.35 -2.60
N ASP A 133 5.95 10.41 -1.71
CA ASP A 133 7.24 9.75 -1.86
C ASP A 133 7.22 8.54 -0.90
N THR A 134 6.93 7.36 -1.45
CA THR A 134 6.57 6.16 -0.68
C THR A 134 7.76 5.22 -0.52
N LEU A 135 7.68 4.27 0.41
CA LEU A 135 8.77 3.31 0.64
C LEU A 135 9.03 2.45 -0.61
N ALA A 136 7.95 2.17 -1.33
CA ALA A 136 7.93 1.46 -2.59
C ALA A 136 8.74 2.11 -3.71
N ASP A 137 8.92 3.43 -3.67
CA ASP A 137 9.66 4.18 -4.69
C ASP A 137 11.18 4.06 -4.53
N HIS A 138 11.65 3.44 -3.44
CA HIS A 138 13.07 3.32 -3.08
C HIS A 138 13.56 1.87 -2.94
N PRO A 139 13.38 1.02 -3.96
CA PRO A 139 13.88 -0.36 -3.91
C PRO A 139 15.41 -0.36 -3.74
N GLY A 140 15.90 -1.19 -2.81
CA GLY A 140 17.33 -1.35 -2.54
C GLY A 140 18.07 -0.17 -1.91
N LYS A 141 17.40 0.97 -1.66
CA LYS A 141 18.00 2.10 -0.90
C LYS A 141 17.93 1.81 0.59
N SER A 142 18.96 2.18 1.38
CA SER A 142 18.90 2.03 2.83
C SER A 142 17.88 2.99 3.46
N VAL A 143 17.38 2.66 4.65
CA VAL A 143 16.42 3.52 5.37
C VAL A 143 17.02 4.90 5.67
N GLU A 144 18.32 4.96 5.96
CA GLU A 144 19.05 6.20 6.21
C GLU A 144 19.10 7.09 4.96
N ALA A 145 19.26 6.50 3.77
CA ALA A 145 19.27 7.24 2.52
C ALA A 145 17.88 7.80 2.18
N ILE A 146 16.82 7.04 2.47
CA ILE A 146 15.43 7.47 2.32
C ILE A 146 15.14 8.61 3.31
N ASP A 147 15.48 8.42 4.58
CA ASP A 147 15.31 9.42 5.62
C ASP A 147 16.03 10.74 5.29
N ALA A 148 17.29 10.67 4.84
CA ALA A 148 18.06 11.86 4.48
C ALA A 148 17.40 12.67 3.34
N ARG A 149 16.83 11.97 2.35
CA ARG A 149 16.08 12.58 1.24
C ARG A 149 14.79 13.22 1.75
N LEU A 150 13.99 12.47 2.49
CA LEU A 150 12.64 12.90 2.90
C LEU A 150 12.69 13.98 3.98
N ALA A 151 13.64 13.90 4.90
CA ALA A 151 13.80 14.87 5.98
C ALA A 151 13.99 16.30 5.45
N ALA A 152 14.67 16.47 4.31
CA ALA A 152 14.87 17.78 3.69
C ALA A 152 13.55 18.47 3.27
N THR A 153 12.45 17.71 3.16
CA THR A 153 11.14 18.21 2.73
C THR A 153 10.19 18.52 3.90
N LEU A 154 10.56 18.14 5.13
CA LEU A 154 9.67 18.19 6.28
C LEU A 154 9.86 19.46 7.13
N PRO A 155 8.80 19.93 7.82
CA PRO A 155 8.92 21.01 8.81
C PRO A 155 9.88 20.63 9.95
N ALA A 156 10.66 21.61 10.41
CA ALA A 156 11.62 21.40 11.49
C ALA A 156 10.99 20.92 12.81
N SER A 157 9.72 21.28 13.08
CA SER A 157 8.99 20.76 14.24
C SER A 157 8.73 19.26 14.14
N THR A 158 8.23 18.81 12.97
CA THR A 158 7.97 17.40 12.70
C THR A 158 9.25 16.58 12.82
N LEU A 159 10.36 17.07 12.27
CA LEU A 159 11.66 16.40 12.40
C LEU A 159 12.14 16.32 13.85
N ARG A 160 11.93 17.36 14.66
CA ARG A 160 12.30 17.30 16.09
C ARG A 160 11.54 16.19 16.82
N ASP A 161 10.25 16.05 16.56
CA ASP A 161 9.42 15.00 17.18
C ASP A 161 9.91 13.60 16.74
N ILE A 162 10.16 13.43 15.44
CA ILE A 162 10.67 12.18 14.86
C ILE A 162 12.02 11.80 15.47
N ARG A 163 12.98 12.73 15.48
CA ARG A 163 14.32 12.48 16.04
C ARG A 163 14.30 12.30 17.55
N GLY A 164 13.43 13.01 18.26
CA GLY A 164 13.20 12.85 19.70
C GLY A 164 12.67 11.47 20.09
N ALA A 165 12.02 10.77 19.15
CA ALA A 165 11.61 9.38 19.28
C ALA A 165 12.66 8.37 18.79
N GLY A 166 13.80 8.83 18.26
CA GLY A 166 14.81 7.98 17.61
C GLY A 166 14.36 7.44 16.25
N GLY A 167 13.45 8.14 15.57
CA GLY A 167 12.84 7.66 14.32
C GLY A 167 13.50 8.16 13.04
N MET A 168 13.23 7.43 11.96
CA MET A 168 13.60 7.74 10.58
C MET A 168 12.35 7.77 9.69
N VAL A 169 12.36 8.67 8.70
CA VAL A 169 11.23 8.84 7.77
C VAL A 169 11.30 7.78 6.68
N LEU A 170 10.16 7.10 6.43
CA LEU A 170 10.02 6.13 5.35
C LEU A 170 9.18 6.66 4.18
N GLU A 171 8.18 7.48 4.47
CA GLU A 171 7.26 8.00 3.45
C GLU A 171 6.80 9.42 3.78
N THR A 172 6.52 10.22 2.76
CA THR A 172 5.80 11.49 2.88
C THR A 172 4.68 11.55 1.85
N GLY A 173 3.58 12.24 2.15
CA GLY A 173 2.50 12.45 1.20
C GLY A 173 1.29 13.13 1.82
N PRO A 174 0.16 13.23 1.09
CA PRO A 174 -1.07 13.83 1.59
C PRO A 174 -1.63 13.15 2.85
N GLY A 175 -1.31 11.87 3.04
CA GLY A 175 -1.70 11.09 4.22
C GLY A 175 -0.86 11.38 5.48
N GLY A 176 0.28 12.08 5.35
CA GLY A 176 1.18 12.38 6.46
C GLY A 176 2.61 11.87 6.25
N THR A 177 3.31 11.64 7.36
CA THR A 177 4.71 11.19 7.38
C THR A 177 4.82 9.84 8.06
N THR A 178 5.15 8.79 7.31
CA THR A 178 5.39 7.45 7.86
C THR A 178 6.79 7.42 8.48
N VAL A 179 6.89 6.92 9.71
CA VAL A 179 8.13 6.92 10.51
C VAL A 179 8.40 5.53 11.05
N ILE A 180 9.65 5.08 11.00
CA ILE A 180 10.13 3.87 11.67
C ILE A 180 11.00 4.24 12.86
N ILE A 181 10.87 3.50 13.96
CA ILE A 181 11.76 3.55 15.13
C ILE A 181 12.34 2.16 15.40
N GLY A 182 13.49 2.09 16.08
CA GLY A 182 14.15 0.83 16.39
C GLY A 182 15.22 0.45 15.36
N ASP A 183 15.53 -0.85 15.26
CA ASP A 183 16.53 -1.37 14.33
C ASP A 183 16.01 -1.40 12.89
N THR A 184 16.68 -0.69 11.99
CA THR A 184 16.29 -0.59 10.58
C THR A 184 17.21 -1.34 9.62
N VAL A 185 18.26 -1.98 10.14
CA VAL A 185 19.27 -2.65 9.32
C VAL A 185 18.89 -4.11 9.12
N ASP A 186 18.68 -4.84 10.22
CA ASP A 186 18.32 -6.27 10.19
C ASP A 186 17.32 -6.62 11.31
N PRO A 187 16.13 -5.99 11.30
CA PRO A 187 15.14 -6.28 12.32
C PRO A 187 14.59 -7.69 12.16
N ALA A 188 14.73 -8.52 13.20
CA ALA A 188 14.01 -9.81 13.26
C ALA A 188 12.47 -9.63 13.22
N ARG A 189 11.97 -8.44 13.57
CA ARG A 189 10.53 -8.11 13.64
C ARG A 189 10.26 -6.66 13.25
N VAL A 190 9.19 -6.45 12.49
CA VAL A 190 8.69 -5.11 12.15
C VAL A 190 7.19 -5.05 12.45
N THR A 191 6.79 -4.19 13.39
CA THR A 191 5.39 -3.92 13.69
C THR A 191 4.94 -2.63 13.02
N THR A 192 3.97 -2.71 12.12
CA THR A 192 3.34 -1.53 11.50
C THR A 192 2.07 -1.16 12.22
N MET A 193 2.09 -0.03 12.91
CA MET A 193 0.92 0.58 13.52
C MET A 193 0.10 1.32 12.48
N VAL A 194 -1.15 0.91 12.33
CA VAL A 194 -2.14 1.55 11.45
C VAL A 194 -3.16 2.25 12.34
N ALA A 195 -2.95 3.54 12.54
CA ALA A 195 -3.87 4.36 13.32
C ALA A 195 -5.19 4.61 12.58
N GLY A 196 -6.21 5.04 13.33
CA GLY A 196 -7.51 5.46 12.79
C GLY A 196 -7.50 6.93 12.38
N VAL A 197 -8.38 7.73 12.99
CA VAL A 197 -8.54 9.15 12.64
C VAL A 197 -7.42 10.09 13.12
N SER A 198 -6.42 9.57 13.84
CA SER A 198 -5.22 10.34 14.16
C SER A 198 -4.22 10.38 13.01
N THR A 199 -4.45 9.60 11.95
CA THR A 199 -3.57 9.55 10.80
C THR A 199 -3.49 10.90 10.08
N GLY A 200 -2.27 11.30 9.68
CA GLY A 200 -2.02 12.47 8.84
C GLY A 200 -2.08 13.83 9.50
N ASP A 201 -2.37 13.90 10.81
CA ASP A 201 -2.27 15.15 11.58
C ASP A 201 -0.87 15.27 12.20
N PRO A 202 0.00 16.20 11.75
CA PRO A 202 1.33 16.37 12.30
C PRO A 202 1.34 16.65 13.80
N LYS A 203 0.28 17.25 14.35
CA LYS A 203 0.17 17.54 15.80
C LYS A 203 -0.04 16.27 16.63
N LYS A 204 -0.52 15.19 16.02
CA LYS A 204 -0.75 13.90 16.69
C LYS A 204 0.43 12.94 16.54
N LEU A 205 1.36 13.21 15.62
CA LEU A 205 2.49 12.33 15.32
C LEU A 205 3.33 12.02 16.56
N ALA A 206 3.63 13.03 17.39
CA ALA A 206 4.39 12.81 18.64
C ALA A 206 3.73 11.77 19.56
N GLY A 207 2.41 11.85 19.74
CA GLY A 207 1.67 10.87 20.56
C GLY A 207 1.61 9.48 19.94
N GLU A 208 1.57 9.37 18.60
CA GLU A 208 1.69 8.07 17.92
C GLU A 208 3.11 7.47 18.05
N LEU A 209 4.15 8.31 18.02
CA LEU A 209 5.53 7.89 18.27
C LEU A 209 5.74 7.43 19.73
N ASP A 210 5.05 8.05 20.70
CA ASP A 210 5.08 7.60 22.10
C ASP A 210 4.49 6.20 22.25
N LYS A 211 3.33 5.94 21.61
CA LYS A 211 2.73 4.61 21.56
C LYS A 211 3.65 3.60 20.88
N ALA A 212 4.29 3.98 19.77
CA ALA A 212 5.26 3.13 19.08
C ALA A 212 6.43 2.75 19.98
N ARG A 213 6.94 3.68 20.79
CA ARG A 213 7.98 3.40 21.79
C ARG A 213 7.52 2.40 22.85
N SER A 214 6.27 2.48 23.31
CA SER A 214 5.71 1.49 24.24
C SER A 214 5.62 0.09 23.60
N VAL A 215 5.18 0.01 22.34
CA VAL A 215 5.13 -1.24 21.58
C VAL A 215 6.54 -1.81 21.37
N ALA A 216 7.49 -0.99 20.94
CA ALA A 216 8.89 -1.39 20.72
C ALA A 216 9.53 -1.92 22.01
N ALA A 217 9.29 -1.25 23.15
CA ALA A 217 9.80 -1.67 24.45
C ALA A 217 9.22 -3.01 24.93
N ALA A 218 7.97 -3.32 24.56
CA ALA A 218 7.30 -4.54 25.00
C ALA A 218 7.53 -5.74 24.08
N ALA A 219 7.44 -5.54 22.76
CA ALA A 219 7.49 -6.60 21.76
C ALA A 219 8.87 -6.75 21.09
N GLY A 220 9.74 -5.75 21.22
CA GLY A 220 11.03 -5.68 20.53
C GLY A 220 10.89 -5.40 19.03
N GLY A 221 12.03 -5.24 18.36
CA GLY A 221 12.10 -4.99 16.92
C GLY A 221 11.81 -3.54 16.51
N ALA A 222 11.66 -3.33 15.21
CA ALA A 222 11.28 -2.04 14.65
C ALA A 222 9.77 -1.83 14.72
N VAL A 223 9.37 -0.57 14.92
CA VAL A 223 7.97 -0.17 14.88
C VAL A 223 7.79 0.97 13.89
N VAL A 224 6.85 0.79 12.96
CA VAL A 224 6.44 1.80 11.99
C VAL A 224 5.15 2.46 12.48
N VAL A 225 5.17 3.79 12.59
CA VAL A 225 3.96 4.61 12.64
C VAL A 225 3.56 4.94 11.20
N TRP A 226 2.58 4.21 10.67
CA TRP A 226 2.17 4.35 9.27
C TRP A 226 1.14 5.45 9.06
N GLN A 227 1.44 6.37 8.15
CA GLN A 227 0.65 7.57 7.86
C GLN A 227 0.26 7.65 6.37
N GLY A 228 0.10 6.52 5.69
CA GLY A 228 -0.06 6.49 4.23
C GLY A 228 -1.46 6.79 3.69
N TYR A 229 -2.42 7.23 4.52
CA TYR A 229 -3.78 7.54 4.06
C TYR A 229 -4.38 8.75 4.77
N THR A 230 -5.34 9.42 4.12
CA THR A 230 -6.12 10.47 4.75
C THR A 230 -7.37 9.86 5.39
N PRO A 231 -7.52 9.89 6.73
CA PRO A 231 -8.68 9.32 7.38
C PRO A 231 -9.95 10.17 7.16
N PRO A 232 -11.15 9.58 7.29
CA PRO A 232 -12.39 10.34 7.24
C PRO A 232 -12.51 11.31 8.43
N PRO A 233 -13.34 12.37 8.33
CA PRO A 233 -13.51 13.34 9.41
C PRO A 233 -14.13 12.76 10.70
N SER A 234 -14.78 11.60 10.62
CA SER A 234 -15.24 10.86 11.80
C SER A 234 -15.41 9.36 11.51
N VAL A 235 -15.36 8.53 12.55
CA VAL A 235 -15.55 7.06 12.46
C VAL A 235 -17.03 6.67 12.25
N ILE A 236 -17.95 7.44 12.87
CA ILE A 236 -19.40 7.14 12.93
C ILE A 236 -20.16 7.76 11.75
N HIS A 237 -19.82 8.99 11.34
CA HIS A 237 -20.43 9.63 10.17
C HIS A 237 -19.62 9.43 8.89
N GLY A 238 -18.41 8.89 9.00
CA GLY A 238 -17.50 8.62 7.88
C GLY A 238 -17.39 7.14 7.56
N ILE A 239 -18.52 6.53 7.17
CA ILE A 239 -18.45 5.40 6.24
C ILE A 239 -18.03 6.03 4.91
N ASP A 240 -16.75 6.32 4.76
CA ASP A 240 -16.16 6.64 3.47
C ASP A 240 -15.47 5.39 2.95
N PRO A 241 -16.15 4.60 2.10
CA PRO A 241 -15.53 3.47 1.43
C PRO A 241 -14.30 3.87 0.61
N LEU A 242 -14.17 5.14 0.20
CA LEU A 242 -13.02 5.61 -0.58
C LEU A 242 -11.76 5.68 0.28
N ALA A 243 -11.83 6.25 1.49
CA ALA A 243 -10.68 6.33 2.40
C ALA A 243 -10.14 4.93 2.75
N ALA A 244 -11.01 4.00 3.12
CA ALA A 244 -10.62 2.61 3.38
C ALA A 244 -10.07 1.90 2.13
N ARG A 245 -10.66 2.14 0.94
CA ARG A 245 -10.15 1.56 -0.31
C ARG A 245 -8.76 2.07 -0.67
N THR A 246 -8.58 3.38 -0.71
CA THR A 246 -7.29 3.99 -1.07
C THR A 246 -6.23 3.68 -0.03
N GLY A 247 -6.57 3.80 1.26
CA GLY A 247 -5.67 3.43 2.35
C GLY A 247 -5.34 1.94 2.35
N GLY A 248 -6.29 1.06 2.03
CA GLY A 248 -6.04 -0.37 1.94
C GLY A 248 -5.05 -0.73 0.83
N VAL A 249 -5.14 -0.08 -0.34
CA VAL A 249 -4.15 -0.24 -1.42
C VAL A 249 -2.78 0.26 -0.98
N ALA A 250 -2.70 1.46 -0.40
CA ALA A 250 -1.43 2.03 0.07
C ALA A 250 -0.78 1.18 1.18
N LEU A 251 -1.57 0.61 2.09
CA LEU A 251 -1.07 -0.25 3.15
C LEU A 251 -0.55 -1.59 2.61
N ALA A 252 -1.28 -2.22 1.68
CA ALA A 252 -0.81 -3.43 0.99
C ALA A 252 0.52 -3.16 0.28
N GLU A 253 0.62 -2.01 -0.38
CA GLU A 253 1.83 -1.56 -1.07
C GLU A 253 3.01 -1.35 -0.12
N PHE A 254 2.76 -0.73 1.03
CA PHE A 254 3.75 -0.50 2.07
C PHE A 254 4.26 -1.80 2.70
N GLN A 255 3.35 -2.71 3.07
CA GLN A 255 3.72 -4.02 3.63
C GLN A 255 4.52 -4.87 2.63
N ALA A 256 4.17 -4.82 1.35
CA ALA A 256 4.91 -5.48 0.30
C ALA A 256 6.36 -4.95 0.20
N ALA A 257 6.53 -3.62 0.25
CA ALA A 257 7.84 -2.99 0.24
C ALA A 257 8.66 -3.32 1.50
N LEU A 258 8.00 -3.45 2.67
CA LEU A 258 8.65 -3.94 3.89
C LEU A 258 9.12 -5.39 3.75
N ARG A 259 8.30 -6.29 3.18
CA ARG A 259 8.71 -7.68 2.96
C ARG A 259 9.87 -7.81 1.98
N GLU A 260 9.89 -7.03 0.89
CA GLU A 260 11.02 -7.01 -0.04
C GLU A 260 12.31 -6.55 0.65
N ARG A 261 12.20 -5.56 1.54
CA ARG A 261 13.33 -5.01 2.30
C ARG A 261 13.81 -5.93 3.42
N TYR A 262 12.89 -6.58 4.12
CA TYR A 262 13.14 -7.44 5.27
C TYR A 262 12.49 -8.81 5.03
N PRO A 263 13.08 -9.64 4.15
CA PRO A 263 12.45 -10.89 3.70
C PRO A 263 12.21 -11.87 4.85
N ASP A 264 13.13 -11.93 5.80
CA ASP A 264 13.10 -12.88 6.92
C ASP A 264 12.47 -12.31 8.20
N ALA A 265 12.12 -11.02 8.21
CA ALA A 265 11.50 -10.40 9.38
C ALA A 265 10.06 -10.88 9.55
N ARG A 266 9.64 -11.06 10.81
CA ARG A 266 8.23 -11.23 11.13
C ARG A 266 7.52 -9.88 11.00
N LEU A 267 6.52 -9.80 10.13
CA LEU A 267 5.75 -8.59 9.87
C LEU A 267 4.41 -8.64 10.61
N THR A 268 4.18 -7.66 11.47
CA THR A 268 2.94 -7.53 12.23
C THR A 268 2.23 -6.23 11.83
N VAL A 269 0.92 -6.30 11.58
CA VAL A 269 0.08 -5.10 11.41
C VAL A 269 -0.74 -4.92 12.68
N LEU A 270 -0.46 -3.85 13.43
CA LEU A 270 -1.19 -3.44 14.61
C LEU A 270 -2.17 -2.34 14.26
N SER A 271 -3.39 -2.72 13.90
CA SER A 271 -4.41 -1.78 13.43
C SER A 271 -5.40 -1.40 14.54
N HIS A 272 -5.74 -0.12 14.60
CA HIS A 272 -6.58 0.42 15.68
C HIS A 272 -7.72 1.29 15.12
N SER A 273 -8.91 1.16 15.70
CA SER A 273 -10.08 1.96 15.32
C SER A 273 -10.38 1.82 13.83
N TYR A 274 -10.55 2.92 13.11
CA TYR A 274 -10.72 2.93 11.64
C TYR A 274 -9.56 2.26 10.88
N GLY A 275 -8.35 2.20 11.45
CA GLY A 275 -7.23 1.47 10.86
C GLY A 275 -7.52 -0.03 10.66
N THR A 276 -8.42 -0.62 11.46
CA THR A 276 -8.87 -2.01 11.29
C THR A 276 -9.66 -2.21 10.00
N VAL A 277 -10.44 -1.20 9.58
CA VAL A 277 -11.16 -1.17 8.31
C VAL A 277 -10.17 -1.09 7.15
N VAL A 278 -9.14 -0.24 7.28
CA VAL A 278 -8.08 -0.08 6.28
C VAL A 278 -7.28 -1.38 6.10
N ALA A 279 -6.84 -2.00 7.20
CA ALA A 279 -6.07 -3.24 7.18
C ALA A 279 -6.86 -4.41 6.59
N THR A 280 -8.12 -4.58 7.01
CA THR A 280 -8.98 -5.63 6.43
C THR A 280 -9.35 -5.32 4.99
N ARG A 281 -9.44 -4.05 4.58
CA ARG A 281 -9.66 -3.68 3.18
C ARG A 281 -8.45 -4.00 2.29
N ALA A 282 -7.23 -3.82 2.80
CA ALA A 282 -6.01 -4.28 2.14
C ALA A 282 -6.07 -5.80 1.88
N ALA A 283 -6.50 -6.56 2.89
CA ALA A 283 -6.68 -8.01 2.82
C ALA A 283 -7.92 -8.48 2.02
N GLN A 284 -8.77 -7.59 1.51
CA GLN A 284 -9.90 -7.96 0.64
C GLN A 284 -9.63 -7.74 -0.84
N GLY A 285 -8.75 -6.80 -1.17
CA GLY A 285 -8.50 -6.37 -2.55
C GLY A 285 -7.14 -6.87 -3.03
N PRO A 286 -6.06 -6.10 -2.83
CA PRO A 286 -4.73 -6.52 -3.24
C PRO A 286 -4.27 -7.81 -2.54
N GLY A 287 -4.56 -7.93 -1.25
CA GLY A 287 -3.92 -8.87 -0.33
C GLY A 287 -2.96 -8.14 0.61
N LEU A 288 -2.83 -8.60 1.85
CA LEU A 288 -2.00 -7.97 2.87
C LEU A 288 -0.83 -8.88 3.24
N VAL A 289 0.41 -8.45 2.96
CA VAL A 289 1.62 -9.18 3.34
C VAL A 289 1.87 -8.99 4.83
N VAL A 290 1.55 -10.00 5.64
CA VAL A 290 1.66 -9.91 7.10
C VAL A 290 1.67 -11.32 7.70
N ASP A 291 2.40 -11.51 8.80
CA ASP A 291 2.40 -12.74 9.58
C ASP A 291 1.39 -12.67 10.74
N ASP A 292 1.18 -11.49 11.34
CA ASP A 292 0.14 -11.28 12.36
C ASP A 292 -0.67 -10.01 12.10
N LEU A 293 -1.99 -10.12 12.02
CA LEU A 293 -2.91 -8.99 11.92
C LEU A 293 -3.67 -8.79 13.24
N TRP A 294 -3.52 -7.63 13.85
CA TRP A 294 -4.20 -7.27 15.10
C TRP A 294 -5.26 -6.22 14.84
N LEU A 295 -6.48 -6.49 15.29
CA LEU A 295 -7.67 -5.62 15.15
C LEU A 295 -8.08 -5.08 16.53
N LEU A 296 -7.70 -3.84 16.83
CA LEU A 296 -7.92 -3.23 18.14
C LEU A 296 -9.07 -2.22 18.12
N GLY A 297 -10.04 -2.34 19.03
CA GLY A 297 -11.11 -1.34 19.19
C GLY A 297 -11.84 -1.04 17.90
N SER A 298 -12.17 -2.07 17.13
CA SER A 298 -12.67 -1.95 15.76
C SER A 298 -14.14 -1.49 15.73
N PRO A 299 -14.53 -0.55 14.83
CA PRO A 299 -15.92 -0.22 14.54
C PRO A 299 -16.60 -1.23 13.58
N GLY A 300 -15.93 -2.33 13.27
CA GLY A 300 -16.35 -3.33 12.28
C GLY A 300 -15.35 -3.49 11.14
N VAL A 301 -15.49 -4.58 10.40
CA VAL A 301 -14.68 -4.90 9.22
C VAL A 301 -15.55 -5.42 8.08
N GLY A 302 -15.10 -5.25 6.85
CA GLY A 302 -15.94 -5.52 5.68
C GLY A 302 -16.12 -7.00 5.30
N VAL A 303 -15.49 -7.94 6.02
CA VAL A 303 -15.62 -9.39 5.77
C VAL A 303 -16.22 -10.12 6.97
N PRO A 304 -16.96 -11.22 6.75
CA PRO A 304 -17.62 -11.95 7.83
C PRO A 304 -16.69 -12.85 8.66
N SER A 305 -15.52 -13.23 8.14
CA SER A 305 -14.58 -14.13 8.83
C SER A 305 -13.14 -13.98 8.35
N VAL A 306 -12.19 -14.51 9.13
CA VAL A 306 -10.75 -14.54 8.83
C VAL A 306 -10.43 -15.26 7.52
N ASP A 307 -11.17 -16.31 7.15
CA ASP A 307 -10.98 -17.06 5.89
C ASP A 307 -11.28 -16.24 4.63
N LYS A 308 -11.88 -15.05 4.79
CA LYS A 308 -12.13 -14.09 3.70
C LYS A 308 -11.06 -13.00 3.63
N LEU A 309 -10.08 -13.01 4.53
CA LEU A 309 -8.92 -12.15 4.47
C LEU A 309 -7.82 -12.86 3.67
N GLU A 310 -7.36 -12.21 2.61
CA GLU A 310 -6.21 -12.64 1.84
C GLU A 310 -4.93 -12.10 2.51
N LEU A 311 -4.46 -12.83 3.52
CA LEU A 311 -3.20 -12.57 4.21
C LEU A 311 -2.09 -13.41 3.57
N LEU A 312 -0.98 -12.75 3.25
CA LEU A 312 0.13 -13.32 2.47
C LEU A 312 1.35 -13.63 3.34
N GLY A 313 1.12 -14.09 4.57
CA GLY A 313 2.12 -14.66 5.47
C GLY A 313 2.18 -16.19 5.36
N ALA A 314 3.22 -16.82 5.91
CA ALA A 314 3.39 -18.27 5.82
C ALA A 314 2.32 -19.03 6.63
N ASP A 315 1.99 -18.51 7.81
CA ASP A 315 0.90 -18.97 8.68
C ASP A 315 0.24 -17.76 9.38
N PRO A 316 -0.52 -16.94 8.64
CA PRO A 316 -0.96 -15.65 9.11
C PRO A 316 -2.00 -15.79 10.23
N GLN A 317 -1.75 -15.18 11.38
CA GLN A 317 -2.67 -15.18 12.51
C GLN A 317 -3.45 -13.87 12.60
N VAL A 318 -4.70 -13.95 13.05
CA VAL A 318 -5.55 -12.78 13.27
C VAL A 318 -5.95 -12.70 14.73
N PHE A 319 -5.67 -11.55 15.34
CA PHE A 319 -5.98 -11.26 16.73
C PHE A 319 -6.99 -10.11 16.84
N VAL A 320 -7.84 -10.15 17.86
CA VAL A 320 -8.79 -9.08 18.16
C VAL A 320 -8.76 -8.74 19.64
N ALA A 321 -8.79 -7.45 19.97
CA ALA A 321 -8.85 -6.99 21.35
C ALA A 321 -9.80 -5.81 21.50
N ASP A 322 -10.58 -5.83 22.58
CA ASP A 322 -11.50 -4.76 22.97
C ASP A 322 -11.19 -4.32 24.40
N ALA A 323 -11.03 -3.02 24.61
CA ALA A 323 -10.93 -2.46 25.95
C ALA A 323 -12.32 -2.32 26.60
N ASP A 324 -12.39 -2.58 27.90
CA ASP A 324 -13.64 -2.65 28.68
C ASP A 324 -14.49 -1.38 28.69
N ARG A 325 -13.89 -0.20 28.43
CA ARG A 325 -14.58 1.11 28.38
C ARG A 325 -14.44 1.80 27.04
N ASP A 326 -14.10 1.07 25.97
CA ASP A 326 -14.00 1.65 24.64
C ASP A 326 -15.41 1.91 24.05
N PRO A 327 -15.78 3.19 23.82
CA PRO A 327 -17.10 3.53 23.26
C PRO A 327 -17.30 3.04 21.83
N ILE A 328 -16.24 2.74 21.07
CA ILE A 328 -16.35 2.20 19.71
C ILE A 328 -17.02 0.83 19.71
N THR A 329 -16.92 0.08 20.81
CA THR A 329 -17.61 -1.22 20.93
C THR A 329 -19.14 -1.10 20.81
N ALA A 330 -19.72 0.07 21.11
CA ALA A 330 -21.15 0.35 20.96
C ALA A 330 -21.62 0.44 19.49
N THR A 331 -20.69 0.50 18.53
CA THR A 331 -21.00 0.46 17.09
C THR A 331 -21.27 -0.96 16.57
N ARG A 332 -21.26 -1.96 17.47
CA ARG A 332 -21.39 -3.38 17.14
C ARG A 332 -22.55 -4.01 17.88
N PHE A 333 -23.24 -4.92 17.21
CA PHE A 333 -24.29 -5.72 17.81
C PHE A 333 -24.20 -7.15 17.30
N ARG A 334 -23.88 -8.09 18.20
CA ARG A 334 -23.65 -9.50 17.86
C ARG A 334 -22.61 -9.61 16.74
N HIS A 335 -23.05 -9.98 15.54
CA HIS A 335 -22.19 -10.26 14.39
C HIS A 335 -22.08 -9.02 13.49
N ASP A 336 -23.00 -8.07 13.63
CA ASP A 336 -23.08 -6.86 12.83
C ASP A 336 -22.29 -5.71 13.48
N ALA A 337 -21.80 -4.81 12.63
CA ALA A 337 -21.06 -3.63 13.02
C ALA A 337 -21.29 -2.49 12.02
N ALA A 338 -20.97 -1.26 12.40
CA ALA A 338 -21.11 -0.09 11.53
C ALA A 338 -20.37 -0.23 10.18
N HIS A 339 -19.24 -0.95 10.16
CA HIS A 339 -18.45 -1.22 8.94
C HIS A 339 -18.59 -2.65 8.42
N GLY A 340 -19.69 -3.33 8.74
CA GLY A 340 -20.00 -4.69 8.27
C GLY A 340 -20.12 -5.66 9.42
N TYR A 341 -19.06 -6.40 9.72
CA TYR A 341 -19.07 -7.47 10.69
C TYR A 341 -18.21 -7.13 11.91
N SER A 342 -18.62 -7.62 13.08
CA SER A 342 -17.85 -7.50 14.31
C SER A 342 -16.66 -8.46 14.28
N PRO A 343 -15.40 -7.98 14.30
CA PRO A 343 -14.23 -8.87 14.34
C PRO A 343 -14.09 -9.59 15.68
N SER A 344 -14.84 -9.16 16.71
CA SER A 344 -14.88 -9.77 18.04
C SER A 344 -15.94 -10.85 18.16
N ALA A 345 -16.78 -11.07 17.14
CA ALA A 345 -17.76 -12.14 17.14
C ALA A 345 -17.04 -13.50 16.97
N GLU A 346 -17.53 -14.53 17.67
CA GLU A 346 -16.98 -15.89 17.56
C GLU A 346 -16.99 -16.39 16.10
N SER A 347 -18.05 -16.07 15.35
CA SER A 347 -18.18 -16.41 13.92
C SER A 347 -17.09 -15.79 13.02
N PHE A 348 -16.39 -14.76 13.49
CA PHE A 348 -15.32 -14.13 12.72
C PHE A 348 -14.06 -15.00 12.71
N GLY A 349 -13.77 -15.73 13.79
CA GLY A 349 -12.66 -16.68 13.87
C GLY A 349 -11.29 -16.08 14.23
N ALA A 350 -11.22 -14.84 14.71
CA ALA A 350 -9.97 -14.27 15.24
C ALA A 350 -9.67 -14.74 16.67
N THR A 351 -8.38 -14.82 17.03
CA THR A 351 -7.93 -15.09 18.40
C THR A 351 -8.20 -13.87 19.27
N ARG A 352 -9.08 -14.02 20.26
CA ARG A 352 -9.47 -12.94 21.16
C ARG A 352 -8.44 -12.74 22.28
N ILE A 353 -8.04 -11.49 22.49
CA ILE A 353 -7.19 -11.07 23.61
C ILE A 353 -8.06 -10.38 24.65
N ASP A 354 -8.24 -11.05 25.78
CA ASP A 354 -9.05 -10.57 26.89
C ASP A 354 -8.23 -9.77 27.92
N GLY A 355 -8.94 -9.03 28.77
CA GLY A 355 -8.34 -8.34 29.92
C GLY A 355 -7.74 -6.97 29.60
N VAL A 356 -7.87 -6.48 28.37
CA VAL A 356 -7.52 -5.10 28.01
C VAL A 356 -8.48 -4.14 28.70
N ARG A 357 -7.94 -3.13 29.39
CA ARG A 357 -8.74 -2.15 30.15
C ARG A 357 -8.47 -0.73 29.69
N GLY A 358 -9.48 0.13 29.80
CA GLY A 358 -9.35 1.55 29.49
C GLY A 358 -10.27 2.03 28.39
N ASP A 359 -10.02 3.26 27.97
CA ASP A 359 -10.75 3.90 26.88
C ASP A 359 -10.16 3.53 25.50
N HIS A 360 -10.68 4.17 24.46
CA HIS A 360 -10.25 3.94 23.08
C HIS A 360 -8.76 4.24 22.83
N GLY A 361 -8.07 4.99 23.69
CA GLY A 361 -6.64 5.27 23.54
C GLY A 361 -5.72 4.28 24.25
N ALA A 362 -6.25 3.47 25.17
CA ALA A 362 -5.47 2.75 26.18
C ALA A 362 -4.72 1.52 25.66
N TYR A 363 -5.11 0.96 24.51
CA TYR A 363 -4.58 -0.29 23.95
C TYR A 363 -3.05 -0.35 23.95
N PHE A 364 -2.38 0.69 23.46
CA PHE A 364 -0.93 0.70 23.25
C PHE A 364 -0.09 0.80 24.53
N THR A 365 -0.75 1.00 25.67
CA THR A 365 -0.13 1.05 26.99
C THR A 365 -0.68 -0.03 27.91
N ASP A 366 -1.65 -0.82 27.46
CA ASP A 366 -2.29 -1.84 28.27
C ASP A 366 -1.34 -3.05 28.47
N PRO A 367 -1.05 -3.45 29.73
CA PRO A 367 -0.13 -4.54 29.98
C PRO A 367 -0.59 -5.90 29.45
N ALA A 368 -1.89 -6.16 29.34
CA ALA A 368 -2.38 -7.43 28.80
C ALA A 368 -2.14 -7.50 27.29
N LEU A 369 -2.45 -6.41 26.57
CA LEU A 369 -2.18 -6.33 25.13
C LEU A 369 -0.68 -6.42 24.83
N LEU A 370 0.14 -5.64 25.54
CA LEU A 370 1.60 -5.62 25.32
C LEU A 370 2.27 -6.97 25.61
N ARG A 371 1.79 -7.73 26.61
CA ARG A 371 2.23 -9.11 26.84
C ARG A 371 1.77 -10.08 25.76
N ALA A 372 0.55 -9.92 25.24
CA ALA A 372 0.06 -10.76 24.15
C ALA A 372 0.87 -10.52 22.87
N LEU A 373 1.19 -9.25 22.57
CA LEU A 373 2.08 -8.87 21.46
C LEU A 373 3.50 -9.46 21.63
N SER A 374 4.07 -9.43 22.83
CA SER A 374 5.41 -10.01 23.05
C SER A 374 5.46 -11.54 23.00
N THR A 375 4.36 -12.22 23.32
CA THR A 375 4.29 -13.69 23.35
C THR A 375 3.89 -14.29 22.01
N SER A 376 2.92 -13.70 21.30
CA SER A 376 2.61 -14.08 19.91
C SER A 376 3.84 -14.01 19.00
N THR A 377 4.71 -13.04 19.26
CA THR A 377 5.96 -12.87 18.54
C THR A 377 7.06 -13.87 18.94
N SER A 378 6.91 -14.60 20.07
CA SER A 378 7.87 -15.61 20.57
C SER A 378 7.61 -17.05 20.09
N ALA A 379 6.45 -17.32 19.50
CA ALA A 379 6.15 -18.61 18.86
C ALA A 379 6.62 -18.56 17.39
N GLY A 380 7.88 -18.94 17.18
CA GLY A 380 8.52 -19.08 15.88
C GLY A 380 9.73 -19.99 15.99
#